data_AF-A0A1F4DLH5-F1
#
_entry.id   AF-A0A1F4DLH5-F1
#
_cell.length_a   1.000
_cell.length_b   1.000
_cell.length_c   1.000
_cell.angle_alpha   90.00
_cell.angle_beta   90.00
_cell.angle_gamma   90.00
#
_symmetry.space_group_name_H-M   'P 1'
#
loop_
_entity.id
_entity.type
_entity.pdbx_description
1 polymer ?
#
loop_
_entity_poly.entity_id
_entity_poly.type
_entity_poly.pdbx_seq_one_letter_code
_entity_poly.pdbx_strand_id
1 'polypeptide(L)'
;MTDEPSKPERPIDENLLRAKLALKILRATIERYLKEGHERFALKLTERVGDLARTKEVASLQKKYGIDLLEAIPVQAMPAEFKEKQWPRIQARAQRRLGKTAPAGRNQSVVEIHKRRPRGGAR
;
A
#
# COMPACT_ATOMS: atom_id res chain seq x y z
N MET A 1 25.66 -41.48 -15.03
CA MET A 1 25.47 -40.30 -14.15
C MET A 1 24.63 -39.33 -14.93
N THR A 2 23.33 -39.27 -14.64
CA THR A 2 22.40 -38.32 -15.24
C THR A 2 22.39 -37.08 -14.37
N ASP A 3 23.07 -36.03 -14.83
CA ASP A 3 22.91 -34.69 -14.27
C ASP A 3 21.47 -34.25 -14.52
N GLU A 4 20.67 -34.19 -13.45
CA GLU A 4 19.38 -33.51 -13.50
C GLU A 4 19.62 -32.03 -13.83
N PRO A 5 18.91 -31.46 -14.82
CA PRO A 5 18.98 -30.03 -15.06
C PRO A 5 18.43 -29.29 -13.84
N SER A 6 19.32 -28.59 -13.13
CA SER A 6 18.99 -27.71 -12.03
C SER A 6 17.85 -26.78 -12.46
N LYS A 7 16.72 -26.83 -11.74
CA LYS A 7 15.53 -26.04 -12.04
C LYS A 7 15.91 -24.57 -12.21
N PRO A 8 15.34 -23.86 -13.20
CA PRO A 8 15.60 -22.44 -13.36
C PRO A 8 15.18 -21.71 -12.08
N GLU A 9 16.15 -21.07 -11.42
CA GLU A 9 15.89 -20.19 -10.29
C GLU A 9 14.85 -19.16 -10.73
N ARG A 10 13.79 -18.98 -9.93
CA ARG A 10 12.75 -18.00 -10.26
C ARG A 10 13.42 -16.63 -10.44
N PRO A 11 13.13 -15.89 -11.51
CA PRO A 11 13.73 -14.59 -11.73
C PRO A 11 13.42 -13.69 -10.52
N ILE A 12 14.47 -13.09 -9.98
CA ILE A 12 14.37 -12.16 -8.85
C ILE A 12 13.54 -10.97 -9.32
N ASP A 13 12.46 -10.67 -8.60
CA ASP A 13 11.65 -9.50 -8.90
C ASP A 13 12.41 -8.23 -8.48
N GLU A 14 13.02 -7.57 -9.46
CA GLU A 14 13.80 -6.35 -9.22
C GLU A 14 12.99 -5.24 -8.55
N ASN A 15 11.69 -5.16 -8.82
CA ASN A 15 10.83 -4.12 -8.23
C ASN A 15 10.67 -4.36 -6.73
N LEU A 16 10.54 -5.62 -6.31
CA LEU A 16 10.52 -6.01 -4.91
C LEU A 16 11.83 -5.64 -4.20
N LEU A 17 12.97 -5.93 -4.81
CA LEU A 17 14.27 -5.57 -4.25
C LEU A 17 14.45 -4.05 -4.13
N ARG A 18 14.13 -3.30 -5.18
CA ARG A 18 14.22 -1.83 -5.19
C ARG A 18 13.31 -1.22 -4.13
N ALA A 19 12.09 -1.72 -3.97
CA ALA A 19 11.17 -1.25 -2.94
C ALA A 19 11.69 -1.51 -1.51
N LYS A 20 12.21 -2.73 -1.25
CA LYS A 20 12.84 -3.07 0.04
C LYS A 20 14.07 -2.20 0.34
N LEU A 21 14.90 -1.94 -0.66
CA LEU A 21 16.07 -1.07 -0.52
C LEU A 21 15.65 0.38 -0.22
N ALA A 22 14.67 0.90 -0.96
CA ALA A 22 14.15 2.25 -0.77
C ALA A 22 13.58 2.44 0.66
N LEU A 23 12.84 1.45 1.18
CA LEU A 23 12.37 1.45 2.57
C LEU A 23 13.52 1.59 3.57
N LYS A 24 14.58 0.78 3.42
CA LYS A 24 15.75 0.81 4.29
C LYS A 24 16.48 2.16 4.22
N ILE A 25 16.66 2.71 3.03
CA ILE A 25 17.31 4.01 2.81
C ILE A 25 16.48 5.12 3.46
N LEU A 26 15.16 5.15 3.24
CA LEU A 26 14.28 6.14 3.83
C LEU A 26 14.35 6.11 5.36
N ARG A 27 14.25 4.92 5.95
CA ARG A 27 14.36 4.75 7.41
C ARG A 27 15.69 5.26 7.94
N ALA A 28 16.81 4.82 7.36
CA ALA A 28 18.14 5.24 7.78
C ALA A 28 18.33 6.76 7.64
N THR A 29 17.75 7.36 6.59
CA THR A 29 17.79 8.82 6.38
C THR A 29 17.02 9.57 7.47
N ILE A 30 15.81 9.11 7.84
CA ILE A 30 15.03 9.73 8.91
C ILE A 30 15.75 9.59 10.25
N GLU A 31 16.24 8.38 10.58
CA GLU A 31 16.98 8.11 11.82
C GLU A 31 18.25 8.97 11.90
N ARG A 32 18.96 9.15 10.78
CA ARG A 32 20.12 10.04 10.70
C ARG A 32 19.76 11.49 11.02
N TYR A 33 18.71 12.05 10.42
CA TYR A 33 18.29 13.42 10.72
C TYR A 33 17.89 13.59 12.18
N LEU A 34 17.22 12.61 12.78
CA LEU A 34 16.90 12.63 14.21
C LEU A 34 18.17 12.64 15.06
N LYS A 35 19.15 11.77 14.74
CA LYS A 35 20.42 11.68 15.46
C LYS A 35 21.25 12.96 15.36
N GLU A 36 21.21 13.64 14.21
CA GLU A 36 21.91 14.91 13.97
C GLU A 36 21.18 16.13 14.56
N GLY A 37 20.05 15.96 15.27
CA GLY A 37 19.27 17.06 15.85
C GLY A 37 18.46 17.85 14.82
N HIS A 38 18.33 17.33 13.61
CA HIS A 38 17.59 17.92 12.50
C HIS A 38 16.12 17.47 12.49
N GLU A 39 15.45 17.57 13.64
CA GLU A 39 14.09 17.06 13.84
C GLU A 39 13.08 17.61 12.83
N ARG A 40 13.16 18.91 12.51
CA ARG A 40 12.28 19.54 11.52
C ARG A 40 12.38 18.88 10.14
N PHE A 41 13.57 18.46 9.74
CA PHE A 41 13.78 17.75 8.48
C PHE A 41 13.25 16.32 8.55
N ALA A 42 13.49 15.61 9.65
CA ALA A 42 12.95 14.29 9.89
C ALA A 42 11.40 14.28 9.82
N LEU A 43 10.76 15.24 10.48
CA LEU A 43 9.30 15.41 10.48
C LEU A 43 8.77 15.68 9.06
N LYS A 44 9.37 16.63 8.34
CA LYS A 44 8.97 16.97 6.96
C LYS A 44 9.13 15.77 6.01
N LEU A 45 10.21 15.01 6.16
CA LEU A 45 10.42 13.80 5.37
C LEU A 45 9.35 12.75 5.68
N THR A 46 8.98 12.61 6.95
CA THR A 46 7.95 11.67 7.41
C THR A 46 6.56 12.02 6.87
N GLU A 47 6.20 13.31 6.86
CA GLU A 47 4.98 13.78 6.22
C GLU A 47 4.98 13.46 4.72
N ARG A 48 6.13 13.65 4.05
CA ARG A 48 6.27 13.35 2.63
C ARG A 48 6.13 11.85 2.34
N VAL A 49 6.67 11.00 3.21
CA VAL A 49 6.46 9.54 3.15
C VAL A 49 4.97 9.21 3.30
N GLY A 50 4.28 9.86 4.24
CA GLY A 50 2.83 9.72 4.42
C GLY A 50 2.02 10.12 3.18
N ASP A 51 2.43 11.19 2.49
CA ASP A 51 1.80 11.59 1.23
C ASP A 51 2.11 10.64 0.08
N LEU A 52 3.34 10.12 0.00
CA LEU A 52 3.74 9.10 -0.99
C LEU A 52 2.99 7.78 -0.78
N ALA A 53 2.73 7.38 0.47
CA ALA A 53 1.97 6.16 0.79
C ALA A 53 0.55 6.17 0.19
N ARG A 54 0.06 7.33 -0.26
CA ARG A 54 -1.26 7.50 -0.87
C ARG A 54 -1.25 7.33 -2.39
N THR A 55 -0.08 7.22 -3.03
CA THR A 55 -0.01 7.12 -4.50
C THR A 55 -0.49 5.75 -4.97
N LYS A 56 -0.93 5.66 -6.23
CA LYS A 56 -1.48 4.40 -6.77
C LYS A 56 -0.39 3.34 -6.89
N GLU A 57 0.83 3.78 -7.18
CA GLU A 57 2.04 2.99 -7.36
C GLU A 57 2.40 2.30 -6.03
N VAL A 58 2.41 3.05 -4.93
CA VAL A 58 2.70 2.49 -3.60
C VAL A 58 1.58 1.56 -3.14
N ALA A 59 0.31 1.91 -3.39
CA ALA A 59 -0.80 1.01 -3.10
C ALA A 59 -0.72 -0.31 -3.90
N SER A 60 -0.22 -0.27 -5.14
CA SER A 60 0.02 -1.46 -5.96
C SER A 60 1.15 -2.31 -5.37
N LEU A 61 2.24 -1.70 -4.93
CA LEU A 61 3.34 -2.41 -4.24
C LEU A 61 2.87 -3.09 -2.96
N GLN A 62 2.03 -2.43 -2.17
CA GLN A 62 1.45 -3.02 -0.96
C GLN A 62 0.57 -4.22 -1.29
N LYS A 63 -0.31 -4.12 -2.30
CA LYS A 63 -1.17 -5.23 -2.72
C LYS A 63 -0.40 -6.41 -3.32
N LYS A 64 0.64 -6.12 -4.12
CA LYS A 64 1.39 -7.13 -4.87
C LYS A 64 2.46 -7.83 -4.03
N TYR A 65 3.11 -7.09 -3.14
CA TYR A 65 4.29 -7.56 -2.41
C TYR A 65 4.17 -7.48 -0.88
N GLY A 66 3.06 -6.95 -0.35
CA GLY A 66 2.89 -6.75 1.10
C GLY A 66 3.78 -5.64 1.68
N ILE A 67 4.32 -4.76 0.84
CA ILE A 67 5.23 -3.69 1.26
C ILE A 67 4.42 -2.46 1.69
N ASP A 68 4.47 -2.11 2.97
CA ASP A 68 3.92 -0.86 3.48
C ASP A 68 5.03 0.20 3.58
N LEU A 69 4.89 1.29 2.81
CA LEU A 69 5.85 2.39 2.82
C LEU A 69 5.95 3.07 4.21
N LEU A 70 4.88 3.01 5.00
CA LEU A 70 4.86 3.61 6.35
C LEU A 70 5.82 2.91 7.32
N GLU A 71 6.27 1.69 7.03
CA GLU A 71 7.30 0.98 7.82
C GLU A 71 8.67 1.67 7.78
N ALA A 72 8.91 2.55 6.80
CA ALA A 72 10.13 3.36 6.78
C ALA A 72 10.19 4.38 7.93
N ILE A 73 9.06 4.68 8.61
CA ILE A 73 9.00 5.72 9.61
C ILE A 73 9.40 5.13 10.97
N PRO A 74 10.52 5.57 11.58
CA PRO A 74 11.00 5.04 12.85
C PRO A 74 10.23 5.66 14.03
N VAL A 75 8.94 5.32 14.17
CA VAL A 75 8.01 5.93 15.13
C VAL A 75 8.57 5.95 16.55
N GLN A 76 9.28 4.90 16.96
CA GLN A 76 9.85 4.76 18.31
C GLN A 76 10.94 5.81 18.59
N ALA A 77 11.71 6.19 17.56
CA ALA A 77 12.76 7.21 17.64
C ALA A 77 12.22 8.65 17.52
N MET A 78 10.94 8.81 17.19
CA MET A 78 10.32 10.13 17.04
C MET A 78 9.94 10.76 18.39
N PRO A 79 9.88 12.10 18.44
CA PRO A 79 9.37 12.84 19.60
C PRO A 79 7.97 12.39 20.05
N ALA A 80 7.67 12.54 21.34
CA ALA A 80 6.37 12.16 21.91
C ALA A 80 5.19 12.84 21.19
N GLU A 81 5.30 14.14 20.94
CA GLU A 81 4.26 14.91 20.26
C GLU A 81 3.96 14.37 18.85
N PHE A 82 4.98 13.93 18.12
CA PHE A 82 4.79 13.29 16.82
C PHE A 82 3.97 12.01 16.96
N LYS A 83 4.37 11.13 17.89
CA LYS A 83 3.71 9.82 18.12
C LYS A 83 2.24 9.96 18.49
N GLU A 84 1.89 10.96 19.29
CA GLU A 84 0.53 11.15 19.80
C GLU A 84 -0.37 11.90 18.81
N LYS A 85 0.15 12.94 18.16
CA LYS A 85 -0.67 13.85 17.35
C LYS A 85 -0.55 13.60 15.85
N GLN A 86 0.69 13.53 15.35
CA GLN A 86 0.95 13.52 13.92
C GLN A 86 0.86 12.12 13.33
N TRP A 87 1.38 11.12 14.02
CA TRP A 87 1.43 9.75 13.55
C TRP A 87 0.03 9.16 13.25
N PRO A 88 -0.97 9.27 14.15
CA PRO A 88 -2.32 8.78 13.86
C PRO A 88 -2.94 9.50 12.65
N ARG A 89 -2.65 10.79 12.47
CA ARG A 89 -3.14 11.57 11.32
C ARG A 89 -2.53 11.07 10.01
N ILE A 90 -1.23 10.77 9.99
CA ILE A 90 -0.53 10.22 8.82
C ILE A 90 -1.13 8.85 8.45
N GLN A 91 -1.28 7.96 9.43
CA GLN A 91 -1.89 6.65 9.22
C GLN A 91 -3.32 6.76 8.66
N ALA A 92 -4.16 7.57 9.27
CA ALA A 92 -5.53 7.80 8.80
C ALA A 92 -5.55 8.38 7.36
N ARG A 93 -4.61 9.27 7.03
CA ARG A 93 -4.51 9.87 5.69
C ARG A 93 -4.09 8.86 4.63
N ALA A 94 -3.20 7.93 4.97
CA ALA A 94 -2.77 6.84 4.10
C ALA A 94 -3.93 5.86 3.82
N GLN A 95 -4.69 5.49 4.86
CA GLN A 95 -5.80 4.54 4.76
C GLN A 95 -7.01 5.07 3.97
N ARG A 96 -7.28 6.38 3.99
CA ARG A 96 -8.44 7.00 3.29
C ARG A 96 -8.49 6.76 1.77
N ARG A 97 -7.40 6.32 1.13
CA ARG A 97 -7.43 5.90 -0.29
C ARG A 97 -7.67 4.40 -0.48
N LEU A 98 -7.23 3.56 0.46
CA LEU A 98 -7.46 2.12 0.41
C LEU A 98 -8.96 1.78 0.57
N GLY A 99 -9.68 2.56 1.38
CA GLY A 99 -11.14 2.42 1.60
C GLY A 99 -12.05 2.95 0.48
N LYS A 100 -11.50 3.52 -0.61
CA LYS A 100 -12.27 3.85 -1.83
C LYS A 100 -12.19 2.78 -2.91
N THR A 101 -11.72 1.58 -2.55
CA THR A 101 -12.05 0.37 -3.31
C THR A 101 -13.41 -0.07 -2.79
N ALA A 102 -14.45 0.01 -3.63
CA ALA A 102 -15.82 -0.36 -3.32
C ALA A 102 -15.90 -1.72 -2.57
N PRO A 103 -16.90 -1.94 -1.69
CA PRO A 103 -17.11 -3.26 -1.11
C PRO A 103 -17.29 -4.28 -2.24
N ALA A 104 -16.37 -5.24 -2.31
CA ALA A 104 -16.54 -6.46 -3.06
C ALA A 104 -17.71 -7.23 -2.44
N GLY A 105 -18.92 -7.02 -2.96
CA GLY A 105 -20.11 -7.58 -2.33
C GLY A 105 -21.42 -7.04 -2.88
N ARG A 106 -21.68 -7.24 -4.17
CA ARG A 106 -23.05 -7.50 -4.64
C ARG A 106 -22.96 -8.38 -5.87
N ASN A 107 -23.02 -9.69 -5.61
CA ASN A 107 -23.43 -10.68 -6.58
C ASN A 107 -24.74 -10.20 -7.21
N GLN A 108 -24.67 -9.70 -8.45
CA GLN A 108 -25.81 -9.78 -9.35
C GLN A 108 -25.92 -11.25 -9.70
N SER A 109 -26.73 -11.95 -8.92
CA SER A 109 -27.25 -13.26 -9.25
C SER A 109 -27.90 -13.17 -10.62
N VAL A 110 -27.19 -13.72 -11.60
CA VAL A 110 -27.74 -14.32 -12.80
C VAL A 110 -28.75 -15.37 -12.34
N VAL A 111 -30.04 -15.03 -12.36
CA VAL A 111 -31.12 -16.01 -12.38
C VAL A 111 -32.12 -15.56 -13.45
N GLU A 112 -32.02 -16.27 -14.56
CA GLU A 112 -33.08 -16.71 -15.46
C GLU A 112 -34.07 -15.70 -16.05
N ILE A 113 -33.78 -15.44 -17.32
CA ILE A 113 -34.71 -15.37 -18.44
C ILE A 113 -35.83 -16.43 -18.31
N HIS A 114 -37.10 -16.00 -18.34
CA HIS A 114 -38.23 -16.52 -19.14
C HIS A 114 -39.57 -16.41 -18.40
N LYS A 115 -40.44 -15.49 -18.83
CA LYS A 115 -41.69 -15.84 -19.54
C LYS A 115 -42.54 -14.59 -19.85
N ARG A 116 -42.67 -14.37 -21.17
CA ARG A 116 -43.89 -14.08 -21.92
C ARG A 116 -44.69 -12.80 -21.59
N ARG A 117 -44.55 -11.83 -22.51
CA ARG A 117 -45.68 -11.00 -22.97
C ARG A 117 -46.89 -11.87 -23.32
N PRO A 118 -48.09 -11.28 -23.25
CA PRO A 118 -48.87 -11.20 -24.47
C PRO A 118 -49.24 -9.75 -24.81
N ARG A 119 -49.03 -9.43 -26.09
CA ARG A 119 -49.70 -8.34 -26.79
C ARG A 119 -51.13 -8.78 -27.11
N GLY A 120 -52.09 -7.89 -26.89
CA GLY A 120 -53.25 -7.67 -27.78
C GLY A 120 -54.46 -8.61 -27.67
N GLY A 121 -55.64 -8.02 -27.84
CA GLY A 121 -56.95 -8.68 -27.98
C GLY A 121 -58.00 -7.94 -27.13
N ALA A 122 -58.51 -6.77 -27.52
CA ALA A 122 -59.63 -6.60 -28.45
C ALA A 122 -60.91 -7.35 -28.00
N ARG A 123 -61.84 -6.60 -27.40
CA ARG A 123 -63.25 -6.51 -27.78
C ARG A 123 -63.86 -5.27 -27.13
#